data_AF-A0A847GTB2-F1
#
_entry.id   AF-A0A847GTB2-F1
#
_cell.length_a   1.000
_cell.length_b   1.000
_cell.length_c   1.000
_cell.angle_alpha   90.00
_cell.angle_beta   90.00
_cell.angle_gamma   90.00
#
_symmetry.space_group_name_H-M   'P 1'
#
loop_
_entity.id
_entity.type
_entity.pdbx_description
1 polymer ?
#
loop_
_entity_poly.entity_id
_entity_poly.type
_entity_poly.pdbx_seq_one_letter_code
_entity_poly.pdbx_strand_id
1 'polypeptide(L)'
;MKKMKQQSVIERLRASKKSSEAAEYQLGHDLGKRWAEQSAATSELQRLDELRDEYEAQPQNDWDEFFEWDEPKVWGPDEYLFFAMHPEAGKDRQAAEEFWECAAGDALQQSLCRGVFLKGFAEGAIAVWESVQDKL
;
A
#
# COMPACT_ATOMS: atom_id res chain seq x y z
N MET A 1 41.96 0.19 5.83
CA MET A 1 41.27 -1.09 5.52
C MET A 1 39.90 -1.25 6.20
N LYS A 2 39.73 -0.94 7.50
CA LYS A 2 38.43 -1.13 8.21
C LYS A 2 37.26 -0.28 7.65
N LYS A 3 37.51 0.98 7.30
CA LYS A 3 36.50 1.90 6.72
C LYS A 3 36.01 1.48 5.32
N MET A 4 36.91 1.05 4.43
CA MET A 4 36.52 0.58 3.09
C MET A 4 35.63 -0.67 3.14
N LYS A 5 35.90 -1.60 4.08
CA LYS A 5 35.06 -2.79 4.30
C LYS A 5 33.68 -2.44 4.86
N GLN A 6 33.56 -1.41 5.70
CA GLN A 6 32.25 -0.94 6.19
C GLN A 6 31.44 -0.28 5.07
N GLN A 7 32.07 0.53 4.22
CA GLN A 7 31.43 1.16 3.08
C GLN A 7 30.89 0.13 2.08
N SER A 8 31.67 -0.90 1.76
CA SER A 8 31.20 -1.99 0.88
C SER A 8 30.03 -2.79 1.48
N VAL A 9 29.99 -2.94 2.81
CA VAL A 9 28.84 -3.58 3.49
C VAL A 9 27.59 -2.70 3.40
N ILE A 10 27.73 -1.38 3.59
CA ILE A 10 26.63 -0.42 3.47
C ILE A 10 26.06 -0.43 2.04
N GLU A 11 26.92 -0.38 1.02
CA GLU A 11 26.50 -0.39 -0.38
C GLU A 11 25.74 -1.67 -0.74
N ARG A 12 26.26 -2.85 -0.33
CA ARG A 12 25.57 -4.13 -0.51
C ARG A 12 24.20 -4.15 0.17
N LEU A 13 24.12 -3.68 1.42
CA LEU A 13 22.86 -3.67 2.17
C LEU A 13 21.84 -2.68 1.56
N ARG A 14 22.27 -1.52 1.06
CA ARG A 14 21.40 -0.59 0.32
C ARG A 14 20.83 -1.23 -0.95
N ALA A 15 21.66 -1.92 -1.73
CA ALA A 15 21.21 -2.63 -2.92
C ALA A 15 20.22 -3.74 -2.57
N SER A 16 20.51 -4.51 -1.51
CA SER A 16 19.60 -5.55 -1.01
C SER A 16 18.26 -4.98 -0.53
N LYS A 17 18.28 -3.84 0.18
CA LYS A 17 17.08 -3.15 0.64
C LYS A 17 16.22 -2.72 -0.54
N LYS A 18 16.81 -2.03 -1.53
CA LYS A 18 16.11 -1.60 -2.75
C LYS A 18 15.48 -2.76 -3.52
N SER A 19 16.19 -3.89 -3.61
CA SER A 19 15.65 -5.09 -4.25
C SER A 19 14.48 -5.70 -3.49
N SER A 20 14.51 -5.64 -2.15
CA SER A 20 13.42 -6.11 -1.30
C SER A 20 12.19 -5.20 -1.46
N GLU A 21 12.37 -3.88 -1.41
CA GLU A 21 11.30 -2.90 -1.59
C GLU A 21 10.62 -3.07 -2.96
N ALA A 22 11.39 -3.25 -4.03
CA ALA A 22 10.83 -3.50 -5.35
C ALA A 22 10.00 -4.80 -5.42
N ALA A 23 10.42 -5.86 -4.72
CA ALA A 23 9.68 -7.11 -4.66
C ALA A 23 8.39 -6.98 -3.83
N GLU A 24 8.43 -6.27 -2.70
CA GLU A 24 7.26 -5.99 -1.86
C GLU A 24 6.23 -5.14 -2.60
N TYR A 25 6.69 -4.10 -3.31
CA TYR A 25 5.83 -3.27 -4.17
C TYR A 25 5.14 -4.12 -5.24
N GLN A 26 5.91 -4.94 -5.97
CA GLN A 26 5.35 -5.77 -7.05
C GLN A 26 4.34 -6.79 -6.51
N LEU A 27 4.65 -7.43 -5.37
CA LEU A 27 3.73 -8.37 -4.72
C LEU A 27 2.43 -7.68 -4.32
N GLY A 28 2.54 -6.52 -3.66
CA GLY A 28 1.38 -5.70 -3.32
C GLY A 28 0.57 -5.36 -4.56
N HIS A 29 1.22 -4.85 -5.61
CA HIS A 29 0.59 -4.47 -6.87
C HIS A 29 -0.18 -5.61 -7.53
N ASP A 30 0.41 -6.80 -7.62
CA ASP A 30 -0.26 -7.96 -8.21
C ASP A 30 -1.48 -8.39 -7.38
N LEU A 31 -1.39 -8.31 -6.04
CA LEU A 31 -2.51 -8.62 -5.15
C LEU A 31 -3.62 -7.56 -5.22
N GLY A 32 -3.26 -6.28 -5.28
CA GLY A 32 -4.22 -5.17 -5.41
C GLY A 32 -4.99 -5.25 -6.72
N LYS A 33 -4.28 -5.51 -7.83
CA LYS A 33 -4.90 -5.79 -9.12
C LYS A 33 -5.88 -6.96 -9.04
N ARG A 34 -5.44 -8.07 -8.45
CA ARG A 34 -6.28 -9.26 -8.30
C ARG A 34 -7.53 -8.99 -7.47
N TRP A 35 -7.38 -8.29 -6.35
CA TRP A 35 -8.49 -7.89 -5.50
C TRP A 35 -9.49 -7.02 -6.27
N ALA A 36 -9.01 -6.02 -7.00
CA ALA A 36 -9.85 -5.14 -7.82
C ALA A 36 -10.63 -5.90 -8.90
N GLU A 37 -10.00 -6.88 -9.55
CA GLU A 37 -10.63 -7.67 -10.62
C GLU A 37 -11.67 -8.69 -10.12
N GLN A 38 -11.52 -9.20 -8.88
CA GLN A 38 -12.26 -10.38 -8.42
C GLN A 38 -13.25 -10.10 -7.31
N SER A 39 -12.98 -9.10 -6.48
CA SER A 39 -13.64 -8.95 -5.18
C SER A 39 -14.10 -7.52 -4.90
N ALA A 40 -13.38 -6.50 -5.39
CA ALA A 40 -13.69 -5.13 -5.04
C ALA A 40 -15.04 -4.66 -5.60
N ALA A 41 -15.78 -3.93 -4.79
CA ALA A 41 -16.93 -3.17 -5.25
C ALA A 41 -16.46 -1.89 -5.97
N THR A 42 -17.25 -1.44 -6.96
CA THR A 42 -17.03 -0.16 -7.67
C THR A 42 -16.81 1.01 -6.70
N SER A 43 -17.58 1.07 -5.61
CA SER A 43 -17.46 2.13 -4.61
C SER A 43 -16.16 2.11 -3.82
N GLU A 44 -15.56 0.93 -3.61
CA GLU A 44 -14.27 0.81 -2.91
C GLU A 44 -13.15 1.34 -3.80
N LEU A 45 -13.17 0.96 -5.08
CA LEU A 45 -12.20 1.42 -6.08
C LEU A 45 -12.31 2.93 -6.32
N GLN A 46 -13.52 3.45 -6.44
CA GLN A 46 -13.75 4.89 -6.57
C GLN A 46 -13.21 5.66 -5.36
N ARG A 47 -13.50 5.21 -4.13
CA ARG A 47 -13.00 5.88 -2.90
C ARG A 47 -11.48 5.83 -2.80
N LEU A 48 -10.88 4.74 -3.24
CA LEU A 48 -9.43 4.60 -3.27
C LEU A 48 -8.78 5.58 -4.25
N ASP A 49 -9.38 5.75 -5.43
CA ASP A 49 -8.96 6.72 -6.45
C ASP A 49 -9.12 8.16 -5.94
N GLU A 50 -10.28 8.48 -5.35
CA GLU A 50 -10.56 9.78 -4.72
C GLU A 50 -9.57 10.08 -3.58
N LEU A 51 -9.23 9.08 -2.76
CA LEU A 51 -8.22 9.22 -1.71
C LEU A 51 -6.85 9.61 -2.29
N ARG A 52 -6.40 8.93 -3.36
CA ARG A 52 -5.13 9.28 -4.02
C ARG A 52 -5.18 10.73 -4.50
N ASP A 53 -6.23 11.12 -5.20
CA ASP A 53 -6.40 12.47 -5.74
C ASP A 53 -6.41 13.54 -4.61
N GLU A 54 -7.04 13.23 -3.47
CA GLU A 54 -7.02 14.11 -2.28
C GLU A 54 -5.61 14.35 -1.72
N TYR A 55 -4.75 13.33 -1.73
CA TYR A 55 -3.37 13.47 -1.30
C TYR A 55 -2.55 14.24 -2.33
N GLU A 56 -2.65 13.89 -3.62
CA GLU A 56 -1.90 14.55 -4.69
C GLU A 56 -2.29 16.04 -4.88
N ALA A 57 -3.52 16.42 -4.52
CA ALA A 57 -3.98 17.80 -4.56
C ALA A 57 -3.35 18.71 -3.48
N GLN A 58 -2.72 18.14 -2.45
CA GLN A 58 -2.21 18.90 -1.32
C GLN A 58 -0.73 19.25 -1.50
N PRO A 59 -0.32 20.53 -1.40
CA PRO A 59 1.08 20.92 -1.59
C PRO A 59 2.07 20.35 -0.55
N GLN A 60 1.55 19.78 0.54
CA GLN A 60 2.33 19.34 1.70
C GLN A 60 2.15 17.85 2.02
N ASN A 61 1.34 17.14 1.24
CA ASN A 61 1.16 15.70 1.38
C ASN A 61 1.37 15.09 0.00
N ASP A 62 2.17 14.05 -0.08
CA ASP A 62 2.30 13.23 -1.28
C ASP A 62 1.58 11.90 -1.04
N TRP A 63 1.01 11.32 -2.11
CA TRP A 63 0.53 9.94 -2.09
C TRP A 63 1.64 8.98 -1.65
N ASP A 64 2.88 9.27 -2.03
CA ASP A 64 4.04 8.49 -1.61
C ASP A 64 4.25 8.56 -0.09
N GLU A 65 4.14 9.76 0.49
CA GLU A 65 4.31 10.01 1.93
C GLU A 65 3.22 9.34 2.78
N PHE A 66 2.04 9.06 2.21
CA PHE A 66 0.99 8.29 2.90
C PHE A 66 1.49 6.92 3.37
N PHE A 67 2.45 6.32 2.68
CA PHE A 67 2.97 4.99 3.00
C PHE A 67 4.29 5.01 3.80
N GLU A 68 4.89 6.18 4.01
CA GLU A 68 6.20 6.34 4.68
C GLU A 68 6.10 6.58 6.20
N TRP A 69 5.01 6.13 6.84
CA TRP A 69 4.74 6.48 8.23
C TRP A 69 5.74 5.83 9.21
N ASP A 70 6.73 6.62 9.63
CA ASP A 70 7.71 6.27 10.68
C ASP A 70 7.26 6.71 12.10
N GLU A 71 6.21 7.55 12.22
CA GLU A 71 5.72 8.05 13.50
C GLU A 71 4.61 7.17 14.12
N PRO A 72 4.53 7.10 15.47
CA PRO A 72 3.48 6.35 16.15
C PRO A 72 2.13 7.05 15.99
N LYS A 73 1.39 6.70 14.94
CA LYS A 73 -0.02 7.05 14.78
C LYS A 73 -0.91 6.06 15.53
N VAL A 74 -2.14 6.50 15.81
CA VAL A 74 -3.17 5.65 16.44
C VAL A 74 -3.52 4.45 15.55
N TRP A 75 -3.41 4.61 14.23
CA TRP A 75 -3.66 3.58 13.23
C TRP A 75 -2.53 3.49 12.20
N GLY A 76 -2.28 2.29 11.70
CA GLY A 76 -1.34 2.03 10.61
C GLY A 76 -1.89 2.43 9.23
N PRO A 77 -1.02 2.52 8.20
CA PRO A 77 -1.45 2.85 6.84
C PRO A 77 -2.46 1.83 6.28
N ASP A 78 -2.36 0.56 6.66
CA ASP A 78 -3.31 -0.50 6.28
C ASP A 78 -4.72 -0.25 6.83
N GLU A 79 -4.83 0.17 8.08
CA GLU A 79 -6.12 0.51 8.70
C GLU A 79 -6.71 1.78 8.09
N TYR A 80 -5.88 2.81 7.84
CA TYR A 80 -6.34 4.03 7.20
C TYR A 80 -6.84 3.79 5.78
N LEU A 81 -6.12 2.99 4.99
CA LEU A 81 -6.52 2.65 3.63
C LEU A 81 -7.86 1.90 3.66
N PHE A 82 -8.01 0.93 4.57
CA PHE A 82 -9.29 0.24 4.78
C PHE A 82 -10.41 1.22 5.16
N PHE A 83 -10.20 2.13 6.12
CA PHE A 83 -11.23 3.08 6.54
C PHE A 83 -11.62 4.08 5.45
N ALA A 84 -10.71 4.40 4.53
CA ALA A 84 -11.03 5.23 3.38
C ALA A 84 -11.93 4.49 2.38
N MET A 85 -11.66 3.21 2.13
CA MET A 85 -12.49 2.37 1.26
C MET A 85 -13.83 1.99 1.91
N HIS A 86 -13.85 1.85 3.24
CA HIS A 86 -14.98 1.37 4.04
C HIS A 86 -15.35 2.36 5.17
N PRO A 87 -15.83 3.57 4.84
CA PRO A 87 -16.21 4.55 5.85
C PRO A 87 -17.35 4.06 6.76
N GLU A 88 -18.20 3.15 6.26
CA GLU A 88 -19.28 2.53 7.03
C GLU A 88 -18.80 1.63 8.18
N ALA A 89 -17.55 1.14 8.12
CA ALA A 89 -16.97 0.29 9.16
C ALA A 89 -16.68 1.05 10.46
N GLY A 90 -16.82 2.37 10.50
CA GLY A 90 -16.77 3.13 11.76
C GLY A 90 -15.47 3.01 12.53
N LYS A 91 -14.33 2.84 11.82
CA LYS A 91 -12.99 2.60 12.39
C LYS A 91 -12.84 1.27 13.13
N ASP A 92 -13.63 0.26 12.73
CA ASP A 92 -13.51 -1.10 13.23
C ASP A 92 -12.20 -1.76 12.74
N ARG A 93 -11.28 -1.97 13.69
CA ARG A 93 -9.97 -2.57 13.43
C ARG A 93 -10.05 -4.05 13.10
N GLN A 94 -11.05 -4.75 13.64
CA GLN A 94 -11.25 -6.17 13.33
C GLN A 94 -11.72 -6.32 11.88
N ALA A 95 -12.63 -5.45 11.43
CA ALA A 95 -13.03 -5.42 10.03
C ALA A 95 -11.86 -5.12 9.09
N ALA A 96 -10.93 -4.24 9.50
CA ALA A 96 -9.71 -3.98 8.75
C ALA A 96 -8.79 -5.21 8.66
N GLU A 97 -8.60 -5.91 9.78
CA GLU A 97 -7.82 -7.15 9.83
C GLU A 97 -8.41 -8.24 8.92
N GLU A 98 -9.72 -8.49 9.04
CA GLU A 98 -10.45 -9.47 8.22
C GLU A 98 -10.39 -9.12 6.72
N PHE A 99 -10.50 -7.83 6.37
CA PHE A 99 -10.30 -7.37 5.00
C PHE A 99 -8.92 -7.75 4.47
N TRP A 100 -7.86 -7.44 5.22
CA TRP A 100 -6.49 -7.69 4.78
C TRP A 100 -6.14 -9.17 4.72
N GLU A 101 -6.67 -9.99 5.63
CA GLU A 101 -6.59 -11.45 5.54
C GLU A 101 -7.23 -11.97 4.25
N CYS A 102 -8.35 -11.37 3.81
CA CYS A 102 -9.00 -11.76 2.57
C CYS A 102 -8.29 -11.24 1.32
N ALA A 103 -7.86 -9.97 1.33
CA ALA A 103 -7.30 -9.29 0.16
C ALA A 103 -5.84 -9.68 -0.12
N ALA A 104 -5.05 -9.90 0.94
CA ALA A 104 -3.62 -10.15 0.86
C ALA A 104 -3.18 -11.48 1.51
N GLY A 105 -4.06 -12.17 2.24
CA GLY A 105 -3.68 -13.32 3.05
C GLY A 105 -2.56 -12.96 4.03
N ASP A 106 -1.61 -13.88 4.21
CA ASP A 106 -0.47 -13.66 5.09
C ASP A 106 0.55 -12.66 4.53
N ALA A 107 0.42 -12.21 3.27
CA ALA A 107 1.44 -11.39 2.61
C ALA A 107 1.66 -10.05 3.31
N LEU A 108 0.59 -9.37 3.73
CA LEU A 108 0.70 -8.10 4.43
C LEU A 108 1.35 -8.26 5.82
N GLN A 109 1.06 -9.37 6.50
CA GLN A 109 1.65 -9.69 7.81
C GLN A 109 3.13 -10.06 7.70
N GLN A 110 3.52 -10.72 6.61
CA GLN A 110 4.89 -11.17 6.36
C GLN A 110 5.77 -10.10 5.70
N SER A 111 5.16 -9.05 5.13
CA SER A 111 5.87 -7.99 4.42
C SER A 111 6.88 -7.28 5.32
N LEU A 112 8.13 -7.22 4.87
CA LEU A 112 9.23 -6.51 5.53
C LEU A 112 9.18 -5.00 5.29
N CYS A 113 8.42 -4.56 4.29
CA CYS A 113 8.25 -3.16 3.91
C CYS A 113 6.74 -2.86 3.76
N ARG A 114 5.99 -2.93 4.88
CA ARG A 114 4.52 -2.83 4.90
C ARG A 114 3.98 -1.63 4.11
N GLY A 115 4.57 -0.45 4.26
CA GLY A 115 4.19 0.73 3.49
C GLY A 115 4.36 0.55 1.98
N VAL A 116 5.51 0.02 1.56
CA VAL A 116 5.81 -0.24 0.13
C VAL A 116 4.87 -1.29 -0.47
N PHE A 117 4.57 -2.34 0.29
CA PHE A 117 3.58 -3.34 -0.09
C PHE A 117 2.19 -2.70 -0.27
N LEU A 118 1.73 -1.92 0.71
CA LEU A 118 0.42 -1.27 0.68
C LEU A 118 0.30 -0.25 -0.46
N LYS A 119 1.39 0.49 -0.75
CA LYS A 119 1.47 1.37 -1.92
C LYS A 119 1.26 0.57 -3.20
N GLY A 120 2.00 -0.52 -3.37
CA GLY A 120 1.83 -1.43 -4.49
C GLY A 120 0.38 -1.89 -4.62
N PHE A 121 -0.21 -2.38 -3.52
CA PHE A 121 -1.60 -2.84 -3.50
C PHE A 121 -2.58 -1.76 -3.96
N ALA A 122 -2.48 -0.56 -3.39
CA ALA A 122 -3.37 0.54 -3.75
C ALA A 122 -3.23 0.91 -5.24
N GLU A 123 -2.00 1.08 -5.73
CA GLU A 123 -1.74 1.44 -7.12
C GLU A 123 -2.16 0.34 -8.11
N GLY A 124 -1.97 -0.93 -7.75
CA GLY A 124 -2.44 -2.05 -8.58
C GLY A 124 -3.96 -2.11 -8.70
N ALA A 125 -4.67 -1.79 -7.62
CA ALA A 125 -6.13 -1.70 -7.63
C ALA A 125 -6.63 -0.49 -8.44
N ILE A 126 -6.01 0.69 -8.24
CA ILE A 126 -6.36 1.90 -8.98
C ILE A 126 -6.10 1.73 -10.49
N ALA A 127 -5.01 1.07 -10.88
CA ALA A 127 -4.72 0.81 -12.30
C ALA A 127 -5.83 -0.02 -12.99
N VAL A 128 -6.48 -0.94 -12.26
CA VAL A 128 -7.66 -1.66 -12.76
C VAL A 128 -8.83 -0.71 -12.91
N TRP A 129 -9.11 0.10 -11.89
CA TRP A 129 -10.19 1.07 -11.88
C TRP A 129 -10.10 2.05 -13.05
N GLU A 130 -8.94 2.70 -13.24
CA GLU A 130 -8.65 3.60 -14.36
C GLU A 130 -8.88 2.96 -15.73
N SER A 131 -8.64 1.64 -15.86
CA SER A 131 -8.83 0.94 -17.13
C SER A 131 -10.31 0.70 -17.50
N VAL A 132 -11.23 0.79 -16.53
CA VAL A 132 -12.65 0.44 -16.69
C VAL A 132 -13.63 1.56 -16.34
N GLN A 133 -13.24 2.57 -15.54
CA GLN A 133 -14.17 3.55 -14.96
C GLN A 133 -15.00 4.31 -16.01
N ASP A 134 -14.40 4.72 -17.13
CA ASP A 134 -15.09 5.42 -18.23
C ASP A 134 -16.09 4.54 -19.01
N LYS A 135 -16.17 3.25 -18.70
CA LYS A 135 -17.00 2.25 -19.42
C LYS A 135 -18.19 1.75 -18.59
N LEU A 136 -18.31 2.16 -17.33
CA LEU A 136 -19.37 1.77 -16.40
C LEU A 136 -20.47 2.84 -16.35
#